data_AF-C4YAV5-F1
#
_entry.id   AF-C4YAV5-F1
#
_cell.length_a   1.000
_cell.length_b   1.000
_cell.length_c   1.000
_cell.angle_alpha   90.00
_cell.angle_beta   90.00
_cell.angle_gamma   90.00
#
_symmetry.space_group_name_H-M   'P 1'
#
loop_
_entity.id
_entity.type
_entity.pdbx_description
1 polymer ?
#
loop_
_entity_poly.entity_id
_entity_poly.type
_entity_poly.pdbx_seq_one_letter_code
_entity_poly.pdbx_strand_id
1 'polypeptide(L)'
;MIDRFPVEIQVRILRLVPESALKQTSSHFYLLYNDLFYDKLIRTFGDDVVHILSKVYPQLREYIISLDSFRLVSRQAISSRLNLIDHGDIRHPNPEQLIESMYVKDSWRYIFSLLKNKRLYAEYSDYKIDEPTNYIYNHYVEINRTYLLSYTKDIWLAPGMYNLNIGLVIKHGTGLGTTKFEVEYQTTGGAIEVQTFYPPTNINEILPKNQFCFLKIGEFHLPQVRHKLNGRNCPSHNNRLFKVKLIMEEIGLYLKSGFSIFYIDISQPSTLLNEYDLLFYSCQETDYKYYINFPLKNFYKVLNYVQNPSEEDGISEYESYGKGNPDNILSTLDNDFIDTPRDESDSDHQLLDYSSFFYLNKSNHRTYRFNTVYQKRQFINRFGNFDPIDSEPNTCSYDKEDLKWRIPILGEL
;
A
#
# COMPACT_ATOMS: atom_id res chain seq x y z
N MET A 1 -25.66 26.47 8.40
CA MET A 1 -25.57 27.05 9.77
C MET A 1 -24.24 26.69 10.42
N ILE A 2 -23.72 25.48 10.21
CA ILE A 2 -22.40 25.04 10.71
C ILE A 2 -21.24 25.79 10.02
N ASP A 3 -21.40 26.19 8.76
CA ASP A 3 -20.38 26.94 7.99
C ASP A 3 -20.10 28.36 8.54
N ARG A 4 -20.93 28.86 9.47
CA ARG A 4 -20.77 30.17 10.12
C ARG A 4 -19.93 30.11 11.39
N PHE A 5 -19.60 28.93 11.89
CA PHE A 5 -18.71 28.80 13.04
C PHE A 5 -17.26 29.16 12.64
N PRO A 6 -16.42 29.61 13.57
CA PRO A 6 -14.98 29.72 13.35
C PRO A 6 -14.39 28.40 12.85
N VAL A 7 -13.37 28.48 11.98
CA VAL A 7 -12.74 27.32 11.32
C VAL A 7 -12.22 26.31 12.35
N GLU A 8 -11.75 26.79 13.50
CA GLU A 8 -11.25 25.97 14.60
C GLU A 8 -12.34 25.04 15.16
N ILE A 9 -13.57 25.54 15.27
CA ILE A 9 -14.72 24.76 15.74
C ILE A 9 -15.11 23.75 14.67
N GLN A 10 -15.13 24.15 13.40
CA GLN A 10 -15.43 23.27 12.27
C GLN A 10 -14.43 22.10 12.18
N VAL A 11 -13.13 22.39 12.30
CA VAL A 11 -12.06 21.38 12.35
C VAL A 11 -12.23 20.45 13.55
N ARG A 12 -12.59 20.99 14.71
CA ARG A 12 -12.79 20.18 15.92
C ARG A 12 -13.99 19.23 15.77
N ILE A 13 -15.06 19.66 15.12
CA ILE A 13 -16.21 18.80 14.79
C ILE A 13 -15.77 17.65 13.88
N LEU A 14 -15.03 17.95 12.81
CA LEU A 14 -14.54 16.92 11.88
C LEU A 14 -13.60 15.92 12.57
N ARG A 15 -12.77 16.36 13.51
CA ARG A 15 -11.88 15.48 14.29
C ARG A 15 -12.63 14.62 15.30
N LEU A 16 -13.72 15.11 15.88
CA LEU A 16 -14.51 14.36 16.86
C LEU A 16 -15.46 13.36 16.21
N VAL A 17 -15.93 13.65 14.99
CA VAL A 17 -16.84 12.77 14.24
C VAL A 17 -16.36 12.64 12.79
N PRO A 18 -15.25 11.90 12.54
CA PRO A 18 -14.68 11.73 11.21
C PRO A 18 -15.60 10.96 10.25
N GLU A 19 -16.47 10.11 10.78
CA GLU A 19 -17.54 9.41 10.05
C GLU A 19 -18.70 10.33 9.64
N SER A 20 -18.72 11.59 10.10
CA SER A 20 -19.85 12.48 9.84
C SER A 20 -20.09 12.66 8.33
N ALA A 21 -21.36 12.69 7.96
CA ALA A 21 -21.80 12.97 6.59
C ALA A 21 -21.48 14.41 6.14
N LEU A 22 -20.95 15.26 7.03
CA LEU A 22 -20.64 16.67 6.74
C LEU A 22 -19.76 16.81 5.49
N LYS A 23 -18.76 15.93 5.33
CA LYS A 23 -17.88 15.88 4.16
C LYS A 23 -18.60 15.58 2.85
N GLN A 24 -19.77 14.93 2.90
CA GLN A 24 -20.58 14.60 1.73
C GLN A 24 -21.64 15.68 1.41
N THR A 25 -21.90 16.59 2.34
CA THR A 25 -22.98 17.60 2.19
C THR A 25 -22.50 18.95 1.66
N SER A 26 -21.21 19.28 1.81
CA SER A 26 -20.67 20.58 1.45
C SER A 26 -19.23 20.45 0.95
N SER A 27 -18.94 21.11 -0.16
CA SER A 27 -17.58 21.18 -0.72
C SER A 27 -16.59 21.88 0.22
N HIS A 28 -17.06 22.78 1.09
CA HIS A 28 -16.22 23.41 2.12
C HIS A 28 -15.73 22.39 3.16
N PHE A 29 -16.63 21.55 3.69
CA PHE A 29 -16.24 20.49 4.63
C PHE A 29 -15.41 19.39 3.95
N TYR A 30 -15.65 19.13 2.66
CA TYR A 30 -14.82 18.20 1.89
C TYR A 30 -13.38 18.70 1.75
N LEU A 31 -13.17 19.99 1.47
CA LEU A 31 -11.86 20.65 1.44
C LEU A 31 -11.16 20.56 2.80
N LEU A 32 -11.84 21.00 3.87
CA LEU A 32 -11.28 20.95 5.23
C LEU A 32 -10.90 19.53 5.62
N TYR A 33 -11.73 18.54 5.29
CA TYR A 33 -11.44 17.14 5.56
C TYR A 33 -10.17 16.67 4.85
N ASN A 34 -9.95 17.09 3.60
CA ASN A 34 -8.73 16.78 2.87
C ASN A 34 -7.49 17.49 3.48
N ASP A 35 -7.60 18.77 3.84
CA ASP A 35 -6.49 19.50 4.48
C ASP A 35 -6.10 18.90 5.85
N LEU A 36 -7.06 18.32 6.59
CA LEU A 36 -6.74 17.62 7.84
C LEU A 36 -5.86 16.38 7.63
N PHE A 37 -5.85 15.78 6.44
CA PHE A 37 -4.90 14.71 6.12
C PHE A 37 -3.48 15.23 5.91
N TYR A 38 -3.30 16.46 5.42
CA TYR A 38 -1.99 17.11 5.39
C TYR A 38 -1.45 17.32 6.81
N ASP A 39 -2.26 17.89 7.71
CA ASP A 39 -1.92 18.00 9.13
C ASP A 39 -1.52 16.65 9.74
N LYS A 40 -2.31 15.61 9.43
CA LYS A 40 -2.07 14.25 9.93
C LYS A 40 -0.78 13.65 9.37
N LEU A 41 -0.49 13.90 8.10
CA LEU A 41 0.73 13.47 7.42
C LEU A 41 1.96 14.09 8.08
N ILE A 42 1.99 15.40 8.26
CA ILE A 42 3.11 16.10 8.93
C ILE A 42 3.29 15.63 10.38
N ARG A 43 2.19 15.47 11.13
CA ARG A 43 2.26 14.94 12.50
C ARG A 43 2.84 13.52 12.56
N THR A 44 2.48 12.67 11.60
CA THR A 44 2.86 11.25 11.59
C THR A 44 4.28 11.03 11.08
N PHE A 45 4.65 11.69 9.98
CA PHE A 45 5.91 11.44 9.26
C PHE A 45 7.00 12.50 9.51
N GLY A 46 6.65 13.66 10.05
CA GLY A 46 7.56 14.81 10.17
C GLY A 46 7.51 15.72 8.95
N ASP A 47 8.26 16.83 8.96
CA ASP A 47 8.27 17.82 7.87
C ASP A 47 9.07 17.33 6.64
N ASP A 48 10.08 16.49 6.86
CA ASP A 48 10.97 15.93 5.81
C ASP A 48 10.22 15.14 4.74
N VAL A 49 9.02 14.63 5.08
CA VAL A 49 8.14 13.93 4.15
C VAL A 49 7.81 14.77 2.91
N VAL A 50 7.72 16.10 3.04
CA VAL A 50 7.42 16.98 1.89
C VAL A 50 8.59 17.00 0.92
N HIS A 51 9.83 17.02 1.43
CA HIS A 51 11.03 16.91 0.60
C HIS A 51 11.10 15.57 -0.13
N ILE A 52 10.69 14.48 0.53
CA ILE A 52 10.61 13.15 -0.09
C ILE A 52 9.53 13.11 -1.16
N LEU A 53 8.34 13.65 -0.87
CA LEU A 53 7.24 13.74 -1.83
C LEU A 53 7.62 14.55 -3.07
N SER A 54 8.40 15.62 -2.91
CA SER A 54 8.98 16.37 -4.03
C SER A 54 9.87 15.48 -4.90
N LYS A 55 10.73 14.66 -4.29
CA LYS A 55 11.60 13.74 -5.04
C LYS A 55 10.81 12.69 -5.81
N VAL A 56 9.77 12.12 -5.21
CA VAL A 56 8.95 11.06 -5.82
C VAL A 56 7.75 11.60 -6.61
N TYR A 57 7.67 12.92 -6.81
CA TYR A 57 6.50 13.59 -7.39
C TYR A 57 6.07 13.02 -8.75
N PRO A 58 6.96 12.72 -9.72
CA PRO A 58 6.52 12.20 -11.02
C PRO A 58 5.71 10.91 -10.90
N GLN A 59 6.22 9.90 -10.19
CA GLN A 59 5.53 8.63 -10.00
C GLN A 59 4.31 8.77 -9.07
N LEU A 60 4.36 9.70 -8.11
CA LEU A 60 3.19 10.03 -7.30
C LEU A 60 2.07 10.60 -8.18
N ARG A 61 2.38 11.57 -9.06
CA ARG A 61 1.43 12.20 -9.98
C ARG A 61 0.77 11.14 -10.86
N GLU A 62 1.54 10.26 -11.51
CA GLU A 62 1.03 9.16 -12.32
C GLU A 62 0.07 8.26 -11.53
N TYR A 63 0.46 7.83 -10.33
CA TYR A 63 -0.41 7.01 -9.52
C TYR A 63 -1.69 7.74 -9.10
N ILE A 64 -1.61 9.01 -8.72
CA ILE A 64 -2.77 9.82 -8.35
C ILE A 64 -3.71 10.02 -9.53
N ILE A 65 -3.21 10.21 -10.76
CA ILE A 65 -4.00 10.25 -11.99
C ILE A 65 -4.70 8.91 -12.23
N SER A 66 -4.02 7.78 -12.00
CA SER A 66 -4.63 6.46 -12.18
C SER A 66 -5.95 6.28 -11.40
N LEU A 67 -6.03 6.92 -10.22
CA LEU A 67 -7.20 6.86 -9.36
C LEU A 67 -8.38 7.70 -9.89
N ASP A 68 -8.17 8.61 -10.84
CA ASP A 68 -9.24 9.45 -11.41
C ASP A 68 -10.31 8.62 -12.13
N SER A 69 -9.99 7.39 -12.54
CA SER A 69 -10.95 6.39 -13.06
C SER A 69 -12.22 6.24 -12.21
N PHE A 70 -12.15 6.44 -10.89
CA PHE A 70 -13.31 6.39 -10.00
C PHE A 70 -13.50 7.63 -9.12
N ARG A 71 -12.50 8.52 -9.00
CA ARG A 71 -12.57 9.69 -8.10
C ARG A 71 -12.45 11.06 -8.76
N LEU A 72 -12.37 11.14 -10.09
CA LEU A 72 -12.15 12.38 -10.85
C LEU A 72 -13.03 13.55 -10.35
N VAL A 73 -14.33 13.32 -10.21
CA VAL A 73 -15.30 14.34 -9.76
C VAL A 73 -14.95 14.90 -8.38
N SER A 74 -14.54 14.02 -7.46
CA SER A 74 -14.20 14.43 -6.09
C SER A 74 -12.92 15.26 -6.07
N ARG A 75 -11.92 14.92 -6.90
CA ARG A 75 -10.69 15.69 -7.04
C ARG A 75 -10.95 17.05 -7.69
N GLN A 76 -11.72 17.07 -8.78
CA GLN A 76 -12.09 18.29 -9.50
C GLN A 76 -12.84 19.30 -8.61
N ALA A 77 -13.65 18.83 -7.67
CA ALA A 77 -14.32 19.70 -6.69
C ALA A 77 -13.33 20.49 -5.83
N ILE A 78 -12.15 19.94 -5.54
CA ILE A 78 -11.08 20.63 -4.82
C ILE A 78 -10.26 21.50 -5.77
N SER A 79 -9.78 20.93 -6.88
CA SER A 79 -8.86 21.62 -7.78
C SER A 79 -9.48 22.86 -8.42
N SER A 80 -10.75 22.79 -8.84
CA SER A 80 -11.48 23.94 -9.39
C SER A 80 -11.74 25.04 -8.37
N ARG A 81 -11.96 24.69 -7.10
CA ARG A 81 -12.25 25.66 -6.05
C ARG A 81 -11.00 26.38 -5.55
N LEU A 82 -9.85 25.72 -5.59
CA LEU A 82 -8.55 26.29 -5.21
C LEU A 82 -7.76 26.83 -6.42
N ASN A 83 -8.27 26.67 -7.65
CA ASN A 83 -7.57 27.00 -8.90
C ASN A 83 -6.16 26.39 -8.99
N LEU A 84 -6.04 25.10 -8.63
CA LEU A 84 -4.76 24.39 -8.65
C LEU A 84 -4.26 24.22 -10.09
N ILE A 85 -2.94 24.29 -10.25
CA ILE A 85 -2.27 24.16 -11.55
C ILE A 85 -1.55 22.81 -11.61
N ASP A 86 -1.64 22.14 -12.76
CA ASP A 86 -0.78 21.01 -13.06
C ASP A 86 0.63 21.50 -13.34
N HIS A 87 1.57 21.08 -12.51
CA HIS A 87 2.98 21.36 -12.73
C HIS A 87 3.65 20.36 -13.68
N GLY A 88 2.90 19.39 -14.22
CA GLY A 88 3.31 18.50 -15.31
C GLY A 88 4.68 17.86 -15.06
N ASP A 89 5.59 18.05 -16.02
CA ASP A 89 6.94 17.47 -16.11
C ASP A 89 7.99 18.08 -15.18
N ILE A 90 7.61 18.93 -14.22
CA ILE A 90 8.60 19.45 -13.26
C ILE A 90 9.16 18.29 -12.45
N ARG A 91 10.39 17.89 -12.79
CA ARG A 91 11.17 16.90 -12.06
C ARG A 91 11.64 17.56 -10.77
N HIS A 92 11.04 17.14 -9.66
CA HIS A 92 11.34 17.61 -8.30
C HIS A 92 10.92 19.07 -8.06
N PRO A 93 9.60 19.36 -8.02
CA PRO A 93 9.12 20.70 -7.70
C PRO A 93 9.55 21.11 -6.30
N ASN A 94 9.83 22.39 -6.08
CA ASN A 94 10.14 22.86 -4.74
C ASN A 94 9.01 22.50 -3.76
N PRO A 95 9.30 22.19 -2.48
CA PRO A 95 8.29 21.78 -1.50
C PRO A 95 7.05 22.69 -1.43
N GLU A 96 7.24 24.00 -1.54
CA GLU A 96 6.14 24.99 -1.54
C GLU A 96 5.27 24.87 -2.80
N GLN A 97 5.88 24.65 -3.97
CA GLN A 97 5.16 24.44 -5.23
C GLN A 97 4.43 23.09 -5.24
N LEU A 98 5.05 22.07 -4.65
CA LEU A 98 4.46 20.74 -4.51
C LEU A 98 3.19 20.78 -3.66
N ILE A 99 3.21 21.48 -2.52
CA ILE A 99 2.07 21.54 -1.60
C ILE A 99 0.84 22.16 -2.28
N GLU A 100 1.05 23.11 -3.21
CA GLU A 100 -0.02 23.79 -3.95
C GLU A 100 -0.27 23.20 -5.36
N SER A 101 0.37 22.07 -5.69
CA SER A 101 0.19 21.45 -7.00
C SER A 101 -1.14 20.71 -7.10
N MET A 102 -1.72 20.69 -8.31
CA MET A 102 -2.73 19.69 -8.65
C MET A 102 -2.15 18.28 -8.43
N TYR A 103 -3.00 17.30 -8.10
CA TYR A 103 -2.61 15.92 -7.76
C TYR A 103 -1.93 15.74 -6.40
N VAL A 104 -1.51 16.82 -5.73
CA VAL A 104 -1.00 16.77 -4.35
C VAL A 104 -1.99 17.41 -3.40
N LYS A 105 -2.23 18.73 -3.57
CA LYS A 105 -3.13 19.49 -2.69
C LYS A 105 -4.54 18.93 -2.66
N ASP A 106 -5.01 18.38 -3.77
CA ASP A 106 -6.35 17.79 -3.93
C ASP A 106 -6.47 16.33 -3.46
N SER A 107 -5.36 15.70 -3.03
CA SER A 107 -5.26 14.26 -2.85
C SER A 107 -4.59 13.82 -1.55
N TRP A 108 -4.46 14.72 -0.55
CA TRP A 108 -3.77 14.44 0.73
C TRP A 108 -4.24 13.16 1.43
N ARG A 109 -5.54 12.84 1.37
CA ARG A 109 -6.08 11.60 1.92
C ARG A 109 -5.41 10.35 1.33
N TYR A 110 -5.25 10.32 0.01
CA TYR A 110 -4.65 9.20 -0.71
C TYR A 110 -3.14 9.16 -0.49
N ILE A 111 -2.47 10.32 -0.49
CA ILE A 111 -1.04 10.44 -0.22
C ILE A 111 -0.72 9.93 1.20
N PHE A 112 -1.49 10.35 2.21
CA PHE A 112 -1.35 9.85 3.57
C PHE A 112 -1.49 8.32 3.61
N SER A 113 -2.51 7.78 2.96
CA SER A 113 -2.74 6.34 2.88
C SER A 113 -1.59 5.59 2.18
N LEU A 114 -1.02 6.16 1.12
CA LEU A 114 0.12 5.57 0.39
C LEU A 114 1.41 5.54 1.21
N LEU A 115 1.64 6.56 2.05
CA LEU A 115 2.81 6.57 2.91
C LEU A 115 2.63 5.66 4.12
N LYS A 116 1.39 5.55 4.62
CA LYS A 116 1.08 4.76 5.82
C LYS A 116 1.03 3.26 5.52
N ASN A 117 0.43 2.86 4.41
CA ASN A 117 0.42 1.49 3.92
C ASN A 117 1.60 1.28 2.97
N LYS A 118 2.21 0.08 2.95
CA LYS A 118 3.29 -0.27 2.03
C LYS A 118 2.95 -1.56 1.31
N ARG A 119 3.15 -1.59 0.00
CA ARG A 119 3.08 -2.82 -0.79
C ARG A 119 4.45 -3.09 -1.39
N LEU A 120 5.01 -4.23 -1.04
CA LEU A 120 6.32 -4.68 -1.46
C LEU A 120 6.14 -5.64 -2.61
N TYR A 121 6.41 -5.17 -3.81
CA TYR A 121 6.36 -6.00 -5.01
C TYR A 121 7.63 -6.83 -5.13
N ALA A 122 7.51 -7.96 -5.84
CA ALA A 122 8.65 -8.82 -6.09
C ALA A 122 9.70 -8.14 -7.00
N GLU A 123 10.94 -8.07 -6.52
CA GLU A 123 12.12 -7.62 -7.28
C GLU A 123 13.25 -8.64 -7.14
N TYR A 124 14.06 -8.84 -8.19
CA TYR A 124 15.14 -9.83 -8.18
C TYR A 124 16.18 -9.58 -7.09
N SER A 125 16.45 -8.32 -6.79
CA SER A 125 17.40 -7.92 -5.74
C SER A 125 17.01 -8.42 -4.35
N ASP A 126 15.73 -8.68 -4.10
CA ASP A 126 15.22 -8.92 -2.76
C ASP A 126 15.24 -10.40 -2.38
N TYR A 127 15.36 -11.30 -3.36
CA TYR A 127 15.29 -12.74 -3.17
C TYR A 127 16.66 -13.41 -3.32
N LYS A 128 16.96 -14.31 -2.38
CA LYS A 128 18.09 -15.24 -2.45
C LYS A 128 17.56 -16.66 -2.62
N ILE A 129 17.93 -17.30 -3.73
CA ILE A 129 17.43 -18.62 -4.17
C ILE A 129 18.61 -19.47 -4.65
N ASP A 130 18.60 -20.79 -4.37
CA ASP A 130 19.71 -21.70 -4.68
C ASP A 130 19.95 -22.00 -6.17
N GLU A 131 18.90 -21.97 -7.00
CA GLU A 131 19.01 -22.27 -8.44
C GLU A 131 18.40 -21.13 -9.28
N PRO A 132 19.13 -20.52 -10.22
CA PRO A 132 18.63 -19.41 -11.03
C PRO A 132 17.85 -19.90 -12.26
N THR A 133 16.83 -20.75 -12.08
CA THR A 133 15.91 -21.12 -13.18
C THR A 133 14.72 -20.16 -13.22
N ASN A 134 14.80 -19.09 -14.02
CA ASN A 134 13.71 -18.15 -14.40
C ASN A 134 12.54 -18.04 -13.38
N TYR A 135 12.85 -17.69 -12.13
CA TYR A 135 11.85 -17.61 -11.07
C TYR A 135 11.12 -16.28 -11.00
N ILE A 136 11.55 -15.26 -11.75
CA ILE A 136 10.89 -13.96 -11.79
C ILE A 136 10.37 -13.71 -13.20
N TYR A 137 9.06 -13.82 -13.35
CA TYR A 137 8.36 -13.51 -14.60
C TYR A 137 7.83 -12.10 -14.51
N ASN A 138 8.49 -11.16 -15.21
CA ASN A 138 8.21 -9.73 -15.41
C ASN A 138 7.85 -8.91 -14.15
N HIS A 139 6.94 -9.35 -13.27
CA HIS A 139 6.52 -8.64 -12.06
C HIS A 139 6.17 -9.51 -10.84
N TYR A 140 6.30 -10.84 -10.89
CA TYR A 140 6.06 -11.74 -9.74
C TYR A 140 7.14 -12.81 -9.62
N VAL A 141 7.29 -13.39 -8.42
CA VAL A 141 8.21 -14.50 -8.17
C VAL A 141 7.43 -15.81 -8.13
N GLU A 142 7.73 -16.72 -9.05
CA GLU A 142 7.27 -18.10 -9.02
C GLU A 142 8.31 -18.95 -8.29
N ILE A 143 7.87 -19.85 -7.40
CA ILE A 143 8.73 -20.76 -6.66
C ILE A 143 8.41 -22.18 -7.13
N ASN A 144 9.21 -22.73 -8.03
CA ASN A 144 8.98 -24.09 -8.58
C ASN A 144 9.77 -25.16 -7.86
N ARG A 145 11.08 -25.01 -7.67
CA ARG A 145 11.95 -26.03 -7.05
C ARG A 145 13.14 -25.38 -6.37
N THR A 146 12.98 -25.04 -5.10
CA THR A 146 14.08 -24.41 -4.33
C THR A 146 14.26 -25.11 -2.99
N TYR A 147 15.47 -25.07 -2.44
CA TYR A 147 15.77 -25.47 -1.05
C TYR A 147 16.05 -24.26 -0.16
N LEU A 148 16.47 -23.14 -0.73
CA LEU A 148 16.59 -21.85 -0.08
C LEU A 148 15.61 -20.87 -0.72
N LEU A 149 14.82 -20.25 0.15
CA LEU A 149 14.02 -19.08 -0.17
C LEU A 149 14.22 -18.12 1.00
N SER A 150 14.92 -17.03 0.72
CA SER A 150 15.05 -15.90 1.64
C SER A 150 14.70 -14.63 0.90
N TYR A 151 13.84 -13.83 1.49
CA TYR A 151 13.47 -12.50 1.04
C TYR A 151 13.79 -11.51 2.15
N THR A 152 14.38 -10.39 1.80
CA THR A 152 14.71 -9.34 2.77
C THR A 152 14.48 -7.98 2.15
N LYS A 153 13.73 -7.10 2.84
CA LYS A 153 13.51 -5.72 2.41
C LYS A 153 13.47 -4.78 3.60
N ASP A 154 14.20 -3.68 3.50
CA ASP A 154 14.17 -2.58 4.46
C ASP A 154 13.14 -1.54 4.03
N ILE A 155 12.34 -1.05 4.98
CA ILE A 155 11.32 -0.03 4.75
C ILE A 155 11.20 0.91 5.95
N TRP A 156 10.65 2.10 5.70
CA TRP A 156 10.32 3.06 6.75
C TRP A 156 8.82 3.07 7.05
N LEU A 157 8.48 2.84 8.32
CA LEU A 157 7.10 2.81 8.79
C LEU A 157 6.88 3.78 9.96
N ALA A 158 5.70 4.39 9.98
CA ALA A 158 5.29 5.23 11.09
C ALA A 158 4.70 4.39 12.24
N PRO A 159 4.80 4.82 13.52
CA PRO A 159 4.21 4.13 14.65
C PRO A 159 2.74 3.78 14.45
N GLY A 160 2.31 2.61 14.94
CA GLY A 160 0.92 2.16 14.81
C GLY A 160 0.77 0.65 14.74
N MET A 161 -0.47 0.23 14.55
CA MET A 161 -0.82 -1.17 14.27
C MET A 161 -0.80 -1.43 12.77
N TYR A 162 -0.37 -2.63 12.38
CA TYR A 162 -0.29 -3.07 11.00
C TYR A 162 -0.68 -4.53 10.85
N ASN A 163 -1.34 -4.83 9.73
CA ASN A 163 -1.50 -6.18 9.23
C ASN A 163 -0.35 -6.50 8.28
N LEU A 164 0.20 -7.70 8.41
CA LEU A 164 1.08 -8.30 7.42
C LEU A 164 0.24 -9.27 6.58
N ASN A 165 0.14 -9.00 5.29
CA ASN A 165 -0.61 -9.83 4.34
C ASN A 165 0.27 -10.19 3.13
N ILE A 166 -0.14 -11.22 2.39
CA ILE A 166 0.56 -11.66 1.19
C ILE A 166 -0.43 -11.95 0.06
N GLY A 167 -0.14 -11.46 -1.14
CA GLY A 167 -0.86 -11.77 -2.36
C GLY A 167 -0.11 -12.84 -3.16
N LEU A 168 -0.70 -14.03 -3.28
CA LEU A 168 -0.05 -15.19 -3.89
C LEU A 168 -1.02 -16.08 -4.68
N VAL A 169 -0.50 -16.89 -5.59
CA VAL A 169 -1.24 -17.97 -6.29
C VAL A 169 -0.61 -19.30 -5.91
N ILE A 170 -1.41 -20.29 -5.52
CA ILE A 170 -0.92 -21.63 -5.17
C ILE A 170 -1.23 -22.60 -6.30
N LYS A 171 -0.20 -23.24 -6.85
CA LYS A 171 -0.34 -24.38 -7.78
C LYS A 171 -0.34 -25.71 -7.01
N HIS A 172 0.66 -25.92 -6.17
CA HIS A 172 0.84 -27.12 -5.36
C HIS A 172 0.91 -26.81 -3.85
N GLY A 173 1.52 -25.67 -3.49
CA GLY A 173 1.50 -25.13 -2.14
C GLY A 173 2.45 -25.81 -1.17
N THR A 174 3.36 -26.66 -1.63
CA THR A 174 4.35 -27.30 -0.76
C THR A 174 5.42 -26.27 -0.36
N GLY A 175 5.42 -25.88 0.92
CA GLY A 175 6.39 -24.94 1.51
C GLY A 175 5.74 -23.79 2.29
N LEU A 176 4.54 -23.32 1.92
CA LEU A 176 3.96 -22.13 2.55
C LEU A 176 3.71 -22.31 4.06
N GLY A 177 3.24 -23.48 4.49
CA GLY A 177 3.06 -23.81 5.92
C GLY A 177 4.35 -23.85 6.74
N THR A 178 5.52 -23.84 6.10
CA THR A 178 6.84 -23.83 6.73
C THR A 178 7.61 -22.53 6.43
N THR A 179 6.94 -21.53 5.89
CA THR A 179 7.50 -20.19 5.69
C THR A 179 7.38 -19.36 6.96
N LYS A 180 8.49 -18.77 7.39
CA LYS A 180 8.61 -17.86 8.52
C LYS A 180 8.62 -16.43 8.00
N PHE A 181 7.85 -15.54 8.63
CA PHE A 181 7.91 -14.11 8.40
C PHE A 181 8.39 -13.41 9.66
N GLU A 182 9.39 -12.54 9.54
CA GLU A 182 9.96 -11.78 10.65
C GLU A 182 9.94 -10.29 10.32
N VAL A 183 9.52 -9.51 11.31
CA VAL A 183 9.55 -8.06 11.29
C VAL A 183 10.54 -7.61 12.36
N GLU A 184 11.68 -7.07 11.94
CA GLU A 184 12.72 -6.55 12.82
C GLU A 184 12.70 -5.02 12.82
N TYR A 185 12.79 -4.41 14.00
CA TYR A 185 12.98 -2.96 14.11
C TYR A 185 13.81 -2.59 15.34
N GLN A 186 14.52 -1.47 15.25
CA GLN A 186 15.28 -0.94 16.36
C GLN A 186 14.39 -0.08 17.26
N THR A 187 14.33 -0.43 18.55
CA THR A 187 13.63 0.36 19.56
C THR A 187 14.41 1.64 19.91
N THR A 188 13.74 2.59 20.57
CA THR A 188 14.38 3.83 21.07
C THR A 188 15.53 3.57 22.06
N GLY A 189 15.61 2.37 22.62
CA GLY A 189 16.71 1.95 23.51
C GLY A 189 17.90 1.33 22.78
N GLY A 190 17.87 1.25 21.44
CA GLY A 190 18.89 0.61 20.61
C GLY A 190 18.77 -0.91 20.51
N ALA A 191 17.86 -1.53 21.28
CA ALA A 191 17.58 -2.96 21.21
C ALA A 191 16.77 -3.29 19.94
N ILE A 192 17.14 -4.39 19.28
CA ILE A 192 16.42 -4.93 18.13
C ILE A 192 15.26 -5.78 18.67
N GLU A 193 14.03 -5.42 18.31
CA GLU A 193 12.86 -6.25 18.53
C GLU A 193 12.52 -7.01 17.26
N VAL A 194 12.22 -8.30 17.42
CA VAL A 194 11.86 -9.21 16.33
C VAL A 194 10.47 -9.78 16.64
N GLN A 195 9.55 -9.64 15.69
CA GLN A 195 8.23 -10.24 15.74
C GLN A 195 8.12 -11.30 14.64
N THR A 196 7.87 -12.55 15.03
CA THR A 196 7.84 -13.70 14.12
C THR A 196 6.41 -14.18 13.90
N PHE A 197 6.05 -14.46 12.66
CA PHE A 197 4.75 -14.94 12.22
C PHE A 197 4.90 -16.18 11.36
N TYR A 198 3.94 -17.10 11.51
CA TYR A 198 3.85 -18.33 10.73
C TYR A 198 2.45 -18.45 10.14
N PRO A 199 2.31 -18.81 8.86
CA PRO A 199 1.05 -19.26 8.32
C PRO A 199 0.51 -20.47 9.12
N PRO A 200 -0.81 -20.70 9.12
CA PRO A 200 -1.38 -21.90 9.73
C PRO A 200 -0.74 -23.17 9.15
N THR A 201 -0.50 -24.20 9.98
CA THR A 201 0.16 -25.43 9.53
C THR A 201 -0.58 -26.12 8.38
N ASN A 202 -1.91 -26.04 8.36
CA ASN A 202 -2.77 -26.65 7.34
C ASN A 202 -3.07 -25.70 6.17
N ILE A 203 -2.34 -24.58 6.04
CA ILE A 203 -2.65 -23.54 5.05
C ILE A 203 -2.64 -24.08 3.62
N ASN A 204 -1.81 -25.08 3.34
CA ASN A 204 -1.68 -25.72 2.02
C ASN A 204 -2.95 -26.49 1.63
N GLU A 205 -3.72 -26.98 2.60
CA GLU A 205 -5.00 -27.68 2.36
C GLU A 205 -6.16 -26.69 2.26
N ILE A 206 -6.03 -25.55 2.94
CA ILE A 206 -7.09 -24.55 3.08
C ILE A 206 -7.16 -23.62 1.86
N LEU A 207 -6.01 -23.27 1.29
CA LEU A 207 -5.96 -22.30 0.19
C LEU A 207 -6.37 -22.93 -1.15
N PRO A 208 -7.21 -22.25 -1.94
CA PRO A 208 -7.64 -22.74 -3.23
C PRO A 208 -6.47 -22.80 -4.22
N LYS A 209 -6.42 -23.89 -5.00
CA LYS A 209 -5.39 -24.10 -6.03
C LYS A 209 -5.76 -23.33 -7.31
N ASN A 210 -4.74 -22.83 -8.00
CA ASN A 210 -4.81 -22.04 -9.22
C ASN A 210 -5.75 -20.83 -9.12
N GLN A 211 -5.76 -20.19 -7.95
CA GLN A 211 -6.49 -18.97 -7.68
C GLN A 211 -5.57 -17.98 -6.97
N PHE A 212 -5.76 -16.70 -7.26
CA PHE A 212 -5.14 -15.66 -6.45
C PHE A 212 -5.74 -15.68 -5.05
N CYS A 213 -4.88 -15.59 -4.04
CA CYS A 213 -5.22 -15.56 -2.63
C CYS A 213 -4.53 -14.37 -1.97
N PHE A 214 -5.30 -13.56 -1.26
CA PHE A 214 -4.79 -12.54 -0.36
C PHE A 214 -4.94 -13.03 1.07
N LEU A 215 -3.84 -13.46 1.66
CA LEU A 215 -3.78 -14.14 2.96
C LEU A 215 -3.28 -13.17 4.04
N LYS A 216 -3.98 -13.12 5.16
CA LYS A 216 -3.52 -12.47 6.39
C LYS A 216 -2.51 -13.37 7.10
N ILE A 217 -1.29 -12.88 7.29
CA ILE A 217 -0.20 -13.60 7.96
C ILE A 217 -0.18 -13.30 9.46
N GLY A 218 -0.31 -12.03 9.82
CA GLY A 218 -0.24 -11.62 11.22
C GLY A 218 -0.52 -10.14 11.43
N GLU A 219 -0.48 -9.73 12.70
CA GLU A 219 -0.63 -8.35 13.13
C GLU A 219 0.57 -7.96 13.99
N PHE A 220 1.13 -6.77 13.75
CA PHE A 220 2.26 -6.26 14.52
C PHE A 220 2.02 -4.82 14.95
N HIS A 221 2.68 -4.43 16.04
CA HIS A 221 2.62 -3.09 16.61
C HIS A 221 3.99 -2.43 16.59
N LEU A 222 4.06 -1.20 16.08
CA LEU A 222 5.19 -0.31 16.24
C LEU A 222 4.88 0.74 17.32
N PRO A 223 5.64 0.78 18.43
CA PRO A 223 5.34 1.63 19.58
C PRO A 223 5.48 3.10 19.23
N GLN A 224 4.70 3.96 19.90
CA GLN A 224 4.88 5.41 19.75
C GLN A 224 6.27 5.85 20.24
N VAL A 225 6.95 6.67 19.45
CA VAL A 225 8.23 7.25 19.84
C VAL A 225 7.99 8.29 20.94
N ARG A 226 8.34 7.94 22.18
CA ARG A 226 8.32 8.90 23.30
C ARG A 226 9.59 9.73 23.23
N HIS A 227 9.48 10.99 22.81
CA HIS A 227 10.57 11.95 22.92
C HIS A 227 10.93 12.11 24.40
N LYS A 228 12.09 11.60 24.83
CA LYS A 228 12.72 12.08 26.06
C LYS A 228 13.25 13.48 25.76
N LEU A 229 12.64 14.49 26.38
CA LEU A 229 13.13 15.87 26.47
C LEU A 229 14.46 15.90 27.24
N ASN A 230 15.53 15.33 26.68
CA ASN A 230 16.87 15.52 27.20
C ASN A 230 17.67 16.30 26.16
N GLY A 231 17.91 17.57 26.47
CA GLY A 231 18.56 18.57 25.63
C GLY A 231 20.01 18.23 25.27
N ARG A 232 20.20 17.29 24.35
CA ARG A 232 21.39 17.23 23.51
C ARG A 232 20.92 17.21 22.06
N ASN A 233 21.36 18.23 21.32
CA ASN A 233 21.15 18.36 19.88
C ASN A 233 21.67 17.10 19.18
N CYS A 234 20.79 16.15 18.88
CA CYS A 234 21.00 15.14 17.86
C CYS A 234 20.46 15.71 16.55
N PRO A 235 21.27 15.83 15.48
CA PRO A 235 20.88 16.48 14.24
C PRO A 235 20.13 15.52 13.30
N SER A 236 19.30 14.60 13.82
CA SER A 236 18.46 13.77 12.97
C SER A 236 17.00 14.21 13.08
N HIS A 237 16.55 14.90 12.05
CA HIS A 237 15.16 15.32 11.85
C HIS A 237 14.17 14.13 11.67
N ASN A 238 14.65 12.88 11.76
CA ASN A 238 13.93 11.64 11.45
C ASN A 238 13.36 10.86 12.65
N ASN A 239 13.17 11.49 13.81
CA ASN A 239 12.82 10.77 15.05
C ASN A 239 11.37 10.21 15.12
N ARG A 240 10.57 10.23 14.04
CA ARG A 240 9.17 9.75 14.08
C ARG A 240 8.94 8.41 13.39
N LEU A 241 9.88 7.92 12.58
CA LEU A 241 9.73 6.69 11.80
C LEU A 241 10.66 5.59 12.32
N PHE A 242 10.26 4.35 12.11
CA PHE A 242 11.08 3.18 12.34
C PHE A 242 11.61 2.65 11.01
N LYS A 243 12.91 2.37 10.95
CA LYS A 243 13.47 1.48 9.93
C LYS A 243 13.10 0.06 10.33
N VAL A 244 12.32 -0.59 9.49
CA VAL A 244 11.77 -1.93 9.68
C VAL A 244 12.34 -2.82 8.59
N LYS A 245 12.89 -3.95 9.00
CA LYS A 245 13.38 -4.99 8.08
C LYS A 245 12.41 -6.13 8.07
N LEU A 246 11.84 -6.42 6.91
CA LEU A 246 10.97 -7.55 6.69
C LEU A 246 11.80 -8.70 6.12
N ILE A 247 11.70 -9.86 6.76
CA ILE A 247 12.38 -11.09 6.38
C ILE A 247 11.32 -12.15 6.14
N MET A 248 11.37 -12.82 4.99
CA MET A 248 10.59 -14.03 4.74
C MET A 248 11.57 -15.15 4.44
N GLU A 249 11.56 -16.19 5.26
CA GLU A 249 12.51 -17.30 5.19
C GLU A 249 11.78 -18.62 5.27
N GLU A 250 12.13 -19.54 4.40
CA GLU A 250 11.59 -20.87 4.46
C GLU A 250 12.45 -21.77 5.36
N ILE A 251 11.88 -22.26 6.47
CA ILE A 251 12.59 -23.07 7.47
C ILE A 251 12.49 -24.58 7.23
N GLY A 252 11.70 -25.02 6.23
CA GLY A 252 11.55 -26.42 5.86
C GLY A 252 12.75 -27.01 5.12
N LEU A 253 13.04 -28.30 5.40
CA LEU A 253 14.12 -29.09 4.79
C LEU A 253 13.76 -29.67 3.40
N TYR A 254 12.48 -29.64 3.02
CA TYR A 254 12.00 -30.27 1.79
C TYR A 254 11.98 -29.29 0.61
N LEU A 255 12.05 -29.86 -0.60
CA LEU A 255 11.97 -29.12 -1.86
C LEU A 255 10.64 -28.35 -1.92
N LYS A 256 10.73 -27.04 -2.18
CA LYS A 256 9.59 -26.12 -2.22
C LYS A 256 9.08 -26.01 -3.65
N SER A 257 7.76 -26.00 -3.82
CA SER A 257 7.16 -25.99 -5.16
C SER A 257 5.74 -25.44 -5.19
N GLY A 258 5.47 -24.68 -6.25
CA GLY A 258 4.16 -24.43 -6.78
C GLY A 258 3.42 -23.35 -6.01
N PHE A 259 4.05 -22.20 -5.76
CA PHE A 259 3.33 -20.96 -5.47
C PHE A 259 4.06 -19.75 -6.06
N SER A 260 3.29 -18.72 -6.41
CA SER A 260 3.77 -17.47 -6.97
C SER A 260 3.40 -16.31 -6.04
N ILE A 261 4.35 -15.46 -5.68
CA ILE A 261 4.15 -14.28 -4.85
C ILE A 261 4.13 -13.04 -5.74
N PHE A 262 3.05 -12.26 -5.67
CA PHE A 262 2.91 -11.00 -6.40
C PHE A 262 3.42 -9.83 -5.55
N TYR A 263 3.01 -9.78 -4.28
CA TYR A 263 3.41 -8.75 -3.34
C TYR A 263 3.17 -9.15 -1.89
N ILE A 264 3.90 -8.49 -0.98
CA ILE A 264 3.63 -8.47 0.45
C ILE A 264 3.03 -7.12 0.80
N ASP A 265 1.92 -7.12 1.53
CA ASP A 265 1.15 -5.91 1.86
C ASP A 265 1.20 -5.66 3.36
N ILE A 266 1.72 -4.49 3.73
CA ILE A 266 1.73 -3.97 5.10
C ILE A 266 0.72 -2.84 5.14
N SER A 267 -0.43 -3.11 5.74
CA SER A 267 -1.54 -2.16 5.73
C SER A 267 -2.11 -1.93 7.11
N GLN A 268 -2.76 -0.77 7.28
CA GLN A 268 -3.47 -0.47 8.51
C GLN A 268 -4.59 -1.49 8.76
N PRO A 269 -4.98 -1.69 10.03
CA PRO A 269 -6.13 -2.49 10.37
C PRO A 269 -7.34 -2.08 9.54
N SER A 270 -8.02 -3.07 8.97
CA SER A 270 -9.21 -2.89 8.15
C SER A 270 -10.38 -3.61 8.78
N THR A 271 -11.58 -3.11 8.52
CA THR A 271 -12.82 -3.75 8.96
C THR A 271 -12.86 -5.22 8.52
N LEU A 272 -12.46 -5.53 7.28
CA LEU A 272 -12.49 -6.90 6.76
C LEU A 272 -11.53 -7.85 7.51
N LEU A 273 -10.27 -7.46 7.68
CA LEU A 273 -9.24 -8.34 8.25
C LEU A 273 -9.25 -8.37 9.78
N ASN A 274 -9.65 -7.28 10.44
CA ASN A 274 -9.54 -7.14 11.90
C ASN A 274 -10.88 -7.26 12.61
N GLU A 275 -11.94 -6.54 12.17
CA GLU A 275 -13.26 -6.67 12.82
C GLU A 275 -13.91 -8.03 12.55
N TYR A 276 -13.83 -8.51 11.30
CA TYR A 276 -14.39 -9.80 10.92
C TYR A 276 -13.36 -10.93 10.88
N ASP A 277 -12.09 -10.66 11.19
CA ASP A 277 -11.03 -11.68 11.29
C ASP A 277 -11.01 -12.61 10.06
N LEU A 278 -10.99 -11.98 8.88
CA LEU A 278 -10.86 -12.69 7.63
C LEU A 278 -9.47 -13.36 7.57
N LEU A 279 -9.46 -14.66 7.25
CA LEU A 279 -8.22 -15.40 7.02
C LEU A 279 -7.62 -15.05 5.66
N PHE A 280 -8.43 -15.20 4.60
CA PHE A 280 -8.05 -14.81 3.24
C PHE A 280 -9.28 -14.52 2.38
N TYR A 281 -9.07 -13.84 1.26
CA TYR A 281 -9.99 -13.87 0.14
C TYR A 281 -9.30 -14.39 -1.12
N SER A 282 -10.05 -15.00 -2.04
CA SER A 282 -9.51 -15.49 -3.32
C SER A 282 -10.30 -14.99 -4.53
N CYS A 283 -9.61 -14.93 -5.67
CA CYS A 283 -10.15 -14.61 -6.99
C CYS A 283 -9.76 -15.72 -7.98
N GLN A 284 -10.65 -16.03 -8.93
CA GLN A 284 -10.39 -17.10 -9.92
C GLN A 284 -9.25 -16.76 -10.89
N GLU A 285 -9.05 -15.48 -11.19
CA GLU A 285 -8.00 -15.01 -12.10
C GLU A 285 -6.60 -15.22 -11.50
N THR A 286 -5.62 -15.49 -12.34
CA THR A 286 -4.23 -15.74 -11.94
C THR A 286 -3.23 -14.82 -12.65
N ASP A 287 -3.66 -14.08 -13.67
CA ASP A 287 -2.84 -13.10 -14.36
C ASP A 287 -2.47 -11.92 -13.43
N TYR A 288 -1.18 -11.58 -13.40
CA TYR A 288 -0.63 -10.49 -12.60
C TYR A 288 -1.26 -9.13 -12.92
N LYS A 289 -1.75 -8.93 -14.16
CA LYS A 289 -2.34 -7.66 -14.63
C LYS A 289 -3.53 -7.18 -13.78
N TYR A 290 -4.19 -8.11 -13.10
CA TYR A 290 -5.34 -7.82 -12.23
C TYR A 290 -4.96 -7.49 -10.79
N TYR A 291 -3.72 -7.77 -10.39
CA TYR A 291 -3.28 -7.71 -9.00
C TYR A 291 -2.13 -6.72 -8.77
N ILE A 292 -1.31 -6.49 -9.81
CA ILE A 292 -0.18 -5.57 -9.78
C ILE A 292 -0.61 -4.27 -10.46
N ASN A 293 -0.66 -3.21 -9.66
CA ASN A 293 -0.86 -1.87 -10.17
C ASN A 293 0.51 -1.26 -10.51
N PHE A 294 0.79 -1.05 -11.80
CA PHE A 294 2.09 -0.59 -12.27
C PHE A 294 2.48 0.81 -11.75
N PRO A 295 1.62 1.85 -11.86
CA PRO A 295 1.92 3.15 -11.27
C PRO A 295 2.23 3.06 -9.76
N LEU A 296 1.51 2.23 -9.01
CA LEU A 296 1.77 2.02 -7.59
C LEU A 296 3.10 1.31 -7.33
N LYS A 297 3.43 0.31 -8.15
CA LYS A 297 4.71 -0.41 -8.09
C LYS A 297 5.88 0.54 -8.34
N ASN A 298 5.80 1.33 -9.40
CA ASN A 298 6.82 2.34 -9.72
C ASN A 298 6.96 3.36 -8.59
N PHE A 299 5.84 3.87 -8.06
CA PHE A 299 5.87 4.77 -6.91
C PHE A 299 6.58 4.16 -5.69
N TYR A 300 6.24 2.94 -5.29
CA TYR A 300 6.88 2.32 -4.11
C TYR A 300 8.34 1.97 -4.33
N LYS A 301 8.71 1.58 -5.56
CA LYS A 301 10.11 1.34 -5.93
C LYS A 301 10.94 2.61 -5.77
N VAL A 302 10.45 3.73 -6.31
CA VAL A 302 11.14 5.03 -6.20
C VAL A 302 11.17 5.53 -4.78
N LEU A 303 10.05 5.43 -4.06
CA LEU A 303 9.97 5.80 -2.65
C LEU A 303 10.97 5.03 -1.80
N ASN A 304 11.07 3.71 -2.01
CA ASN A 304 12.00 2.89 -1.24
C ASN A 304 13.45 3.29 -1.53
N TYR A 305 13.82 3.52 -2.79
CA TYR A 305 15.18 3.95 -3.14
C TYR A 305 15.54 5.33 -2.55
N VAL A 306 14.61 6.29 -2.58
CA VAL A 306 14.82 7.62 -1.98
C VAL A 306 14.99 7.52 -0.45
N GLN A 307 14.25 6.62 0.20
CA GLN A 307 14.30 6.41 1.64
C GLN A 307 15.46 5.53 2.10
N ASN A 308 15.92 4.62 1.25
CA ASN A 308 16.98 3.64 1.51
C ASN A 308 17.94 3.58 0.31
N PRO A 309 18.78 4.61 0.10
CA PRO A 309 19.81 4.56 -0.94
C PRO A 309 20.81 3.43 -0.67
N SER A 310 21.33 2.84 -1.73
CA SER A 310 22.28 1.72 -1.67
C SER A 310 23.61 2.13 -1.05
N GLU A 311 24.34 1.19 -0.44
CA GLU A 311 25.69 1.43 0.11
C GLU A 311 26.70 1.94 -0.93
N GLU A 312 26.45 1.68 -2.22
CA GLU A 312 27.24 2.19 -3.36
C GLU A 312 27.25 3.73 -3.45
N ASP A 313 26.27 4.40 -2.82
CA ASP A 313 26.19 5.87 -2.76
C ASP A 313 27.09 6.47 -1.65
N GLY A 314 27.79 5.64 -0.86
CA GLY A 314 28.75 6.09 0.16
C GLY A 314 28.11 6.72 1.42
N ILE A 315 26.83 6.46 1.66
CA ILE A 315 26.05 7.07 2.75
C ILE A 315 25.86 6.06 3.90
N SER A 316 26.18 6.44 5.14
CA SER A 316 25.98 5.58 6.31
C SER A 316 24.50 5.23 6.56
N GLU A 317 24.22 3.99 6.99
CA GLU A 317 22.86 3.44 7.17
C GLU A 317 21.92 4.26 8.06
N TYR A 318 22.46 5.07 8.98
CA TYR A 318 21.69 5.83 9.96
C TYR A 318 21.39 7.28 9.53
N GLU A 319 22.02 7.77 8.47
CA GLU A 319 21.82 9.14 7.94
C GLU A 319 21.25 9.16 6.51
N SER A 320 20.77 8.02 6.00
CA SER A 320 20.44 7.84 4.57
C SER A 320 19.02 8.23 4.17
N TYR A 321 18.11 8.40 5.13
CA TYR A 321 16.70 8.67 4.84
C TYR A 321 16.49 9.95 4.02
N GLY A 322 15.83 9.80 2.87
CA GLY A 322 15.50 10.92 1.98
C GLY A 322 16.69 11.43 1.15
N LYS A 323 17.88 10.79 1.22
CA LYS A 323 19.06 11.22 0.46
C LYS A 323 19.16 10.59 -0.93
N GLY A 324 18.46 9.49 -1.21
CA GLY A 324 18.51 8.83 -2.51
C GLY A 324 18.10 9.75 -3.67
N ASN A 325 18.76 9.55 -4.82
CA ASN A 325 18.46 10.27 -6.05
C ASN A 325 17.55 9.42 -6.98
N PRO A 326 16.26 9.75 -7.12
CA PRO A 326 15.32 8.93 -7.90
C PRO A 326 15.75 8.74 -9.37
N ASP A 327 16.54 9.65 -9.93
CA ASP A 327 17.03 9.55 -11.31
C ASP A 327 17.86 8.27 -11.58
N ASN A 328 18.51 7.73 -10.55
CA ASN A 328 19.39 6.57 -10.66
C ASN A 328 18.64 5.27 -11.04
N ILE A 329 17.33 5.20 -10.82
CA ILE A 329 16.53 3.98 -11.00
C ILE A 329 15.43 4.12 -12.05
N LEU A 330 15.33 5.26 -12.73
CA LEU A 330 14.27 5.52 -13.72
C LEU A 330 14.27 4.50 -14.87
N SER A 331 15.45 4.04 -15.30
CA SER A 331 15.60 3.01 -16.34
C SER A 331 15.06 1.64 -15.93
N THR A 332 14.81 1.43 -14.64
CA THR A 332 14.33 0.16 -14.09
C THR A 332 12.83 0.15 -13.83
N LEU A 333 12.11 1.23 -14.16
CA LEU A 333 10.66 1.34 -13.97
C LEU A 333 9.90 0.55 -15.03
N ASP A 334 8.78 -0.05 -14.61
CA ASP A 334 7.93 -0.84 -15.51
C ASP A 334 6.96 0.09 -16.23
N ASN A 335 7.15 0.29 -17.53
CA ASN A 335 6.27 1.10 -18.38
C ASN A 335 5.45 0.25 -19.35
N ASP A 336 5.37 -1.07 -19.12
CA ASP A 336 4.71 -2.06 -19.97
C ASP A 336 3.19 -1.82 -20.15
N PHE A 337 2.58 -0.92 -19.38
CA PHE A 337 1.19 -0.48 -19.62
C PHE A 337 1.07 0.50 -20.80
N ILE A 338 2.19 0.97 -21.36
CA ILE A 338 2.31 1.90 -22.50
C ILE A 338 2.70 1.10 -23.75
N ASP A 339 1.93 0.06 -24.10
CA ASP A 339 2.27 -0.88 -25.19
C ASP A 339 1.73 -0.46 -26.58
N THR A 340 1.11 0.73 -26.70
CA THR A 340 0.60 1.23 -27.99
C THR A 340 1.57 2.21 -28.66
N PRO A 341 2.03 1.94 -29.90
CA PRO A 341 2.90 2.86 -30.62
C PRO A 341 2.10 4.04 -31.18
N ARG A 342 2.19 5.22 -30.55
CA ARG A 342 2.24 6.58 -31.18
C ARG A 342 1.94 7.73 -30.19
N ASP A 343 2.56 8.87 -30.52
CA ASP A 343 2.50 10.24 -29.99
C ASP A 343 2.59 10.43 -28.46
N GLU A 344 3.72 11.00 -28.02
CA GLU A 344 4.03 11.40 -26.62
C GLU A 344 2.96 12.31 -25.97
N SER A 345 2.00 12.82 -26.75
CA SER A 345 0.93 13.70 -26.29
C SER A 345 -0.27 12.98 -25.64
N ASP A 346 -0.32 11.64 -25.61
CA ASP A 346 -1.50 10.87 -25.15
C ASP A 346 -1.23 9.95 -23.94
N SER A 347 -0.15 10.20 -23.20
CA SER A 347 0.29 9.35 -22.07
C SER A 347 -0.73 9.27 -20.93
N ASP A 348 -1.34 10.39 -20.55
CA ASP A 348 -2.37 10.44 -19.50
C ASP A 348 -3.65 9.67 -19.92
N HIS A 349 -3.98 9.65 -21.21
CA HIS A 349 -5.11 8.87 -21.73
C HIS A 349 -4.86 7.37 -21.66
N GLN A 350 -3.68 6.89 -22.06
CA GLN A 350 -3.31 5.48 -21.95
C GLN A 350 -3.28 5.02 -20.49
N LEU A 351 -2.78 5.86 -19.58
CA LEU A 351 -2.81 5.62 -18.15
C LEU A 351 -4.25 5.48 -17.64
N LEU A 352 -5.18 6.32 -18.08
CA LEU A 352 -6.59 6.24 -17.69
C LEU A 352 -7.30 5.01 -18.27
N ASP A 353 -6.95 4.57 -19.48
CA ASP A 353 -7.48 3.34 -20.08
C ASP A 353 -7.01 2.11 -19.29
N TYR A 354 -5.70 2.03 -19.00
CA TYR A 354 -5.14 1.03 -18.09
C TYR A 354 -5.84 1.07 -16.73
N SER A 355 -6.05 2.25 -16.17
CA SER A 355 -6.67 2.42 -14.86
C SER A 355 -8.12 2.00 -14.84
N SER A 356 -8.85 2.28 -15.92
CA SER A 356 -10.25 1.85 -16.08
C SER A 356 -10.32 0.33 -16.13
N PHE A 357 -9.41 -0.32 -16.85
CA PHE A 357 -9.26 -1.78 -16.78
C PHE A 357 -8.91 -2.25 -15.37
N PHE A 358 -7.89 -1.68 -14.74
CA PHE A 358 -7.42 -2.17 -13.44
C PHE A 358 -8.47 -2.00 -12.35
N TYR A 359 -9.07 -0.82 -12.21
CA TYR A 359 -10.00 -0.51 -11.11
C TYR A 359 -11.43 -0.96 -11.39
N LEU A 360 -11.96 -0.74 -12.60
CA LEU A 360 -13.40 -0.93 -12.89
C LEU A 360 -13.74 -2.31 -13.45
N ASN A 361 -12.76 -3.19 -13.69
CA ASN A 361 -13.03 -4.52 -14.21
C ASN A 361 -13.69 -5.42 -13.16
N LYS A 362 -14.90 -5.90 -13.47
CA LYS A 362 -15.77 -6.71 -12.61
C LYS A 362 -15.66 -8.22 -12.87
N SER A 363 -14.71 -8.68 -13.68
CA SER A 363 -14.54 -10.10 -13.99
C SER A 363 -14.17 -10.96 -12.77
N ASN A 364 -13.59 -10.34 -11.73
CA ASN A 364 -12.95 -11.06 -10.63
C ASN A 364 -13.77 -10.94 -9.35
N HIS A 365 -14.70 -11.87 -9.16
CA HIS A 365 -15.45 -11.99 -7.91
C HIS A 365 -14.57 -12.58 -6.79
N ARG A 366 -14.61 -11.94 -5.62
CA ARG A 366 -13.92 -12.41 -4.42
C ARG A 366 -14.74 -13.42 -3.64
N THR A 367 -14.10 -14.51 -3.26
CA THR A 367 -14.62 -15.43 -2.26
C THR A 367 -13.89 -15.24 -0.93
N TYR A 368 -14.61 -15.27 0.18
CA TYR A 368 -14.08 -14.92 1.50
C TYR A 368 -14.02 -16.15 2.40
N ARG A 369 -12.90 -16.34 3.10
CA ARG A 369 -12.74 -17.36 4.13
C ARG A 369 -12.46 -16.71 5.48
N PHE A 370 -13.37 -16.91 6.41
CA PHE A 370 -13.27 -16.43 7.80
C PHE A 370 -12.68 -17.52 8.72
N ASN A 371 -12.04 -17.10 9.80
CA ASN A 371 -11.55 -18.00 10.84
C ASN A 371 -12.69 -18.73 11.55
N THR A 372 -13.80 -18.04 11.82
CA THR A 372 -14.96 -18.63 12.50
C THR A 372 -16.26 -18.48 11.72
N VAL A 373 -17.18 -19.44 11.94
CA VAL A 373 -18.55 -19.38 11.41
C VAL A 373 -19.31 -18.17 11.97
N TYR A 374 -19.01 -17.75 13.20
CA TYR A 374 -19.63 -16.61 13.85
C TYR A 374 -19.32 -15.30 13.11
N GLN A 375 -18.04 -15.05 12.82
CA GLN A 375 -17.62 -13.87 12.05
C GLN A 375 -18.19 -13.87 10.64
N LYS A 376 -18.22 -15.03 9.97
CA LYS A 376 -18.91 -15.18 8.66
C LYS A 376 -20.36 -14.69 8.75
N ARG A 377 -21.10 -15.13 9.78
CA ARG A 377 -22.51 -14.71 9.98
C ARG A 377 -22.64 -13.22 10.28
N GLN A 378 -21.77 -12.66 11.11
CA GLN A 378 -21.78 -11.21 11.37
C GLN A 378 -21.53 -10.40 10.11
N PHE A 379 -20.54 -10.81 9.30
CA PHE A 379 -20.22 -10.17 8.04
C PHE A 379 -21.40 -10.21 7.07
N ILE A 380 -22.01 -11.40 6.93
CA ILE A 380 -23.20 -11.60 6.10
C ILE A 380 -24.39 -10.76 6.58
N ASN A 381 -24.66 -10.72 7.88
CA ASN A 381 -25.76 -9.93 8.44
C ASN A 381 -25.58 -8.43 8.19
N ARG A 382 -24.33 -7.94 8.14
CA ARG A 382 -24.03 -6.51 7.92
C ARG A 382 -23.96 -6.14 6.44
N PHE A 383 -23.42 -7.01 5.59
CA PHE A 383 -23.11 -6.69 4.20
C PHE A 383 -23.84 -7.51 3.14
N GLY A 384 -24.73 -8.42 3.54
CA GLY A 384 -25.49 -9.27 2.62
C GLY A 384 -24.87 -10.65 2.40
N ASN A 385 -25.60 -11.52 1.71
CA ASN A 385 -25.23 -12.92 1.50
C ASN A 385 -24.16 -13.10 0.40
N PHE A 386 -23.29 -14.08 0.59
CA PHE A 386 -22.22 -14.50 -0.32
C PHE A 386 -22.31 -16.02 -0.55
N ASP A 387 -23.36 -16.53 -1.17
CA ASP A 387 -23.45 -17.98 -1.45
C ASP A 387 -23.55 -18.24 -2.96
N PRO A 388 -22.56 -18.89 -3.59
CA PRO A 388 -22.56 -19.18 -5.02
C PRO A 388 -23.46 -20.38 -5.32
N ILE A 389 -24.76 -20.26 -5.04
CA ILE A 389 -25.74 -21.28 -5.38
C ILE A 389 -26.90 -20.60 -6.12
N ASP A 390 -26.80 -20.71 -7.45
CA ASP A 390 -27.81 -20.56 -8.49
C ASP A 390 -28.91 -19.50 -8.34
N SER A 391 -28.89 -18.60 -9.33
CA SER A 391 -30.00 -17.83 -9.93
C SER A 391 -30.27 -16.39 -9.50
N GLU A 392 -29.65 -15.85 -8.44
CA GLU A 392 -29.64 -14.41 -8.19
C GLU A 392 -28.21 -13.89 -7.97
N PRO A 393 -27.88 -12.66 -8.45
CA PRO A 393 -26.56 -12.09 -8.23
C PRO A 393 -26.34 -11.95 -6.72
N ASN A 394 -25.37 -12.69 -6.19
CA ASN A 394 -24.87 -12.56 -4.82
C ASN A 394 -24.57 -11.09 -4.49
N THR A 395 -25.50 -10.41 -3.82
CA THR A 395 -25.36 -8.99 -3.51
C THR A 395 -24.53 -8.81 -2.25
N CYS A 396 -23.23 -8.60 -2.44
CA CYS A 396 -22.34 -8.01 -1.44
C CYS A 396 -22.47 -6.48 -1.47
N SER A 397 -22.81 -5.85 -0.34
CA SER A 397 -22.77 -4.39 -0.22
C SER A 397 -21.43 -3.86 0.28
N TYR A 398 -20.56 -4.72 0.85
CA TYR A 398 -19.26 -4.30 1.38
C TYR A 398 -18.40 -3.62 0.33
N ASP A 399 -18.39 -4.14 -0.90
CA ASP A 399 -17.61 -3.60 -2.01
C ASP A 399 -18.37 -3.77 -3.32
N LYS A 400 -19.54 -3.12 -3.39
CA LYS A 400 -20.46 -3.21 -4.52
C LYS A 400 -19.83 -2.84 -5.87
N GLU A 401 -18.76 -2.03 -5.83
CA GLU A 401 -18.04 -1.55 -7.01
C GLU A 401 -16.74 -2.35 -7.26
N ASP A 402 -16.43 -3.34 -6.42
CA ASP A 402 -15.20 -4.15 -6.45
C ASP A 402 -13.89 -3.32 -6.45
N LEU A 403 -13.94 -2.13 -5.85
CA LEU A 403 -12.84 -1.16 -5.80
C LEU A 403 -11.97 -1.30 -4.54
N LYS A 404 -12.55 -1.68 -3.39
CA LYS A 404 -11.91 -1.51 -2.08
C LYS A 404 -10.60 -2.29 -1.92
N TRP A 405 -10.44 -3.42 -2.60
CA TRP A 405 -9.22 -4.24 -2.51
C TRP A 405 -8.10 -3.79 -3.46
N ARG A 406 -8.44 -3.00 -4.49
CA ARG A 406 -7.51 -2.48 -5.48
C ARG A 406 -6.92 -1.13 -5.09
N ILE A 407 -7.61 -0.40 -4.21
CA ILE A 407 -7.16 0.89 -3.70
C ILE A 407 -6.41 0.73 -2.36
N PRO A 408 -5.53 1.67 -2.00
CA PRO A 408 -4.89 1.72 -0.69
C PRO A 408 -5.95 1.82 0.41
N ILE A 409 -5.68 1.22 1.57
CA ILE A 409 -6.58 1.29 2.71
C ILE A 409 -6.63 2.73 3.23
N LEU A 410 -7.71 3.44 2.87
CA LEU A 410 -7.94 4.80 3.29
C LEU A 410 -8.33 4.81 4.78
N GLY A 411 -7.37 5.05 5.66
CA GLY A 411 -7.64 5.28 7.08
C GLY A 411 -8.59 6.46 7.30
N GLU A 412 -9.27 6.46 8.44
CA GLU A 412 -10.07 7.61 8.89
C GLU A 412 -9.19 8.66 9.58
N LEU A 413 -9.71 9.89 9.72
CA LEU A 413 -9.00 11.02 10.34
C LEU A 413 -8.69 10.81 11.81
#